data_AF-A0A809SA55-F1
#
_entry.id   AF-A0A809SA55-F1
#
_cell.length_a   1.000
_cell.length_b   1.000
_cell.length_c   1.000
_cell.angle_alpha   90.00
_cell.angle_beta   90.00
_cell.angle_gamma   90.00
#
_symmetry.space_group_name_H-M   'P 1'
#
loop_
_entity.id
_entity.type
_entity.pdbx_description
1 polymer ?
#
loop_
_entity_poly.entity_id
_entity_poly.type
_entity_poly.pdbx_seq_one_letter_code
_entity_poly.pdbx_strand_id
1 'polypeptide(L)' 'MHLDATPGDRSSDCGALMEPIAVWVRSGGEWAIIHRCTECGSLSSNRIAADDSGLVLLSLAVRPLSAPPFPLDRWAEM' A
#
# COMPACT_ATOMS: atom_id res chain seq x y z
N MET A 1 19.42 6.76 -21.07
CA MET A 1 19.54 6.36 -19.65
C MET A 1 18.38 7.03 -18.92
N HIS A 2 17.33 6.27 -18.59
CA HIS A 2 16.22 6.78 -17.77
C HIS A 2 16.64 6.59 -16.31
N LEU A 3 16.79 7.69 -15.58
CA LEU A 3 17.04 7.72 -14.14
C LEU A 3 15.72 8.11 -13.50
N ASP A 4 14.94 7.12 -13.09
CA ASP A 4 13.64 7.37 -12.51
C ASP A 4 13.85 7.75 -11.04
N ALA A 5 14.09 9.05 -10.77
CA ALA A 5 14.29 9.63 -9.44
C ALA A 5 12.99 9.69 -8.63
N THR A 6 12.26 8.57 -8.56
CA THR A 6 11.04 8.47 -7.76
C THR A 6 11.35 7.93 -6.36
N PRO A 7 10.72 8.49 -5.31
CA PRO A 7 10.86 7.96 -3.95
C PRO A 7 10.54 6.47 -3.84
N GLY A 8 11.43 5.72 -3.19
CA GLY A 8 11.42 4.25 -3.16
C GLY A 8 12.49 3.60 -4.04
N ASP A 9 13.14 4.35 -4.93
CA ASP A 9 14.38 3.92 -5.57
C ASP A 9 15.60 4.16 -4.66
N ARG A 10 16.62 3.31 -4.77
CA ARG A 10 17.91 3.44 -4.05
C ARG A 10 18.64 4.75 -4.38
N SER A 11 18.26 5.40 -5.48
CA SER A 11 18.79 6.70 -5.90
C SER A 11 17.95 7.92 -5.48
N SER A 12 16.86 7.72 -4.70
CA SER A 12 16.00 8.83 -4.30
C SER A 12 16.66 9.77 -3.27
N ASP A 13 16.57 11.08 -3.51
CA ASP A 13 17.09 12.13 -2.62
C ASP A 13 16.45 12.12 -1.21
N CYS A 14 15.25 11.56 -1.06
CA CYS A 14 14.55 11.56 0.24
C CYS A 14 15.16 10.54 1.21
N GLY A 15 15.54 9.35 0.74
CA GLY A 15 16.15 8.28 1.56
C GLY A 15 15.32 7.72 2.73
N ALA A 16 14.15 8.29 3.02
CA ALA A 16 13.30 7.89 4.14
C ALA A 16 12.65 6.51 3.94
N LEU A 17 12.15 5.94 5.04
CA LEU A 17 11.47 4.65 5.02
C LEU A 17 10.14 4.73 4.25
N MET A 18 9.77 3.61 3.66
CA MET A 18 8.55 3.44 2.90
C MET A 18 7.60 2.54 3.68
N GLU A 19 6.49 3.09 4.18
CA GLU A 19 5.48 2.37 4.95
C GLU A 19 4.47 1.72 3.99
N PRO A 20 4.17 0.41 4.10
CA PRO A 20 3.08 -0.21 3.35
C PRO A 20 1.73 0.25 3.90
N ILE A 21 0.93 0.90 3.06
CA ILE A 21 -0.33 1.53 3.49
C ILE A 21 -1.59 0.91 2.85
N ALA A 22 -1.46 0.21 1.72
CA ALA A 22 -2.60 -0.41 1.06
C ALA A 22 -2.19 -1.58 0.15
N VAL A 23 -3.18 -2.39 -0.22
CA VAL A 23 -3.09 -3.40 -1.27
C VAL A 23 -3.93 -2.95 -2.46
N TRP A 24 -3.38 -3.07 -3.68
CA TRP A 24 -4.05 -2.78 -4.94
C TRP A 24 -4.15 -4.03 -5.81
N VAL A 25 -5.35 -4.35 -6.29
CA VAL A 25 -5.57 -5.39 -7.30
C VAL A 25 -5.49 -4.76 -8.69
N ARG A 26 -4.49 -5.14 -9.47
CA ARG A 26 -4.27 -4.66 -10.84
C ARG A 26 -5.26 -5.32 -11.81
N SER A 27 -5.36 -4.81 -13.04
CA SER A 27 -6.28 -5.30 -14.07
C SER A 27 -6.17 -6.79 -14.41
N GLY A 28 -5.00 -7.42 -14.16
CA GLY A 28 -4.79 -8.86 -14.33
C GLY A 28 -5.05 -9.72 -13.10
N GLY A 29 -5.59 -9.15 -12.01
CA GLY A 29 -5.77 -9.84 -10.74
C GLY A 29 -4.50 -9.96 -9.89
N GLU A 30 -3.34 -9.52 -10.41
CA GLU A 30 -2.10 -9.43 -9.65
C GLU A 30 -2.21 -8.37 -8.55
N TRP A 31 -1.66 -8.67 -7.38
CA TRP A 31 -1.65 -7.74 -6.26
C TRP A 31 -0.36 -6.91 -6.26
N ALA A 32 -0.49 -5.68 -5.79
CA ALA A 32 0.62 -4.79 -5.52
C ALA A 32 0.43 -4.14 -4.15
N ILE A 33 1.53 -3.85 -3.48
CA ILE A 33 1.55 -3.10 -2.22
C ILE A 33 1.82 -1.63 -2.55
N ILE A 34 0.96 -0.75 -2.05
CA ILE A 34 1.16 0.69 -2.09
C ILE A 34 1.95 1.09 -0.85
N HIS A 35 3.09 1.71 -1.08
CA HIS A 35 3.94 2.27 -0.05
C HIS A 35 3.85 3.80 -0.05
N ARG A 36 3.95 4.39 1.12
CA ARG A 36 4.04 5.82 1.34
C ARG A 36 5.35 6.16 2.03
N CYS A 37 6.09 7.12 1.50
CA CYS A 37 7.25 7.68 2.19
C CYS A 37 6.81 8.30 3.53
N THR A 38 7.50 7.95 4.62
CA THR A 38 7.16 8.45 5.96
C THR A 38 7.46 9.94 6.15
N GLU A 39 8.24 10.55 5.26
CA GLU A 39 8.65 11.95 5.36
C GLU A 39 7.98 12.84 4.31
N CYS A 40 8.17 12.56 3.02
CA CYS A 40 7.62 13.39 1.94
C CYS A 40 6.23 12.96 1.45
N GLY A 41 5.72 11.81 1.89
CA GLY A 41 4.37 11.33 1.57
C GLY A 41 4.16 10.77 0.15
N SER A 42 5.22 10.72 -0.68
CA SER A 42 5.17 10.13 -2.01
C SER A 42 4.70 8.68 -2.00
N LEU A 43 3.95 8.28 -3.03
CA LEU A 43 3.42 6.93 -3.18
C LEU A 43 4.20 6.13 -4.22
N SER A 44 4.47 4.86 -3.92
CA SER A 44 5.07 3.91 -4.86
C SER A 44 4.36 2.56 -4.75
N SER A 45 4.24 1.84 -5.86
CA SER A 45 3.61 0.52 -5.90
C SER A 45 4.62 -0.55 -6.27
N ASN A 46 4.70 -1.63 -5.47
CA ASN A 46 5.51 -2.81 -5.82
C ASN A 46 4.61 -4.03 -6.02
N ARG A 47 4.86 -4.81 -7.07
CA ARG A 47 4.18 -6.09 -7.29
C ARG A 47 4.59 -7.07 -6.18
N ILE A 48 3.64 -7.87 -5.68
CA ILE A 48 3.97 -8.93 -4.72
C ILE A 48 4.85 -10.01 -5.36
N ALA A 49 5.76 -10.57 -4.58
CA ALA A 49 6.58 -11.73 -4.94
C ALA A 49 5.86 -13.04 -4.56
N ALA A 50 6.35 -14.16 -5.08
CA ALA A 50 5.75 -15.47 -4.82
C ALA A 50 5.93 -15.95 -3.38
N ASP A 51 6.93 -15.42 -2.66
CA ASP A 51 7.27 -15.73 -1.28
C ASP A 51 6.74 -14.70 -0.27
N ASP A 52 5.97 -13.69 -0.72
CA ASP A 52 5.28 -12.78 0.17
C ASP A 52 4.20 -13.50 0.99
N SER A 53 4.06 -13.11 2.26
CA SER A 53 3.05 -13.70 3.14
C SER A 53 1.65 -13.19 2.80
N GLY A 54 0.81 -14.07 2.26
CA GLY A 54 -0.59 -13.77 1.98
C GLY A 54 -1.38 -13.31 3.21
N LEU A 55 -1.07 -13.84 4.40
CA LEU A 55 -1.74 -13.45 5.65
C LEU A 55 -1.45 -11.99 6.02
N VAL A 56 -0.20 -11.54 5.84
CA VAL A 56 0.21 -10.16 6.12
C VAL A 56 -0.38 -9.19 5.08
N LEU A 57 -0.46 -9.60 3.83
CA LEU A 57 -1.15 -8.81 2.79
C LEU A 57 -2.64 -8.64 3.09
N LEU A 58 -3.30 -9.73 3.49
CA LEU A 58 -4.71 -9.70 3.90
C LEU A 58 -4.90 -8.81 5.13
N SER A 59 -4.01 -8.88 6.13
CA SER A 59 -4.13 -8.04 7.34
C SER A 59 -4.05 -6.54 7.01
N LEU A 60 -3.21 -6.15 6.05
CA LEU A 60 -3.15 -4.79 5.53
C LEU A 60 -4.45 -4.41 4.80
N ALA A 61 -4.97 -5.29 3.94
CA ALA A 61 -6.18 -5.05 3.17
C ALA A 61 -7.45 -4.91 4.03
N VAL A 62 -7.57 -5.68 5.12
CA VAL A 62 -8.75 -5.67 6.00
C VAL A 62 -8.67 -4.66 7.13
N ARG A 63 -7.54 -3.95 7.29
CA ARG A 63 -7.35 -2.96 8.37
C ARG A 63 -8.45 -1.88 8.43
N PRO A 64 -8.98 -1.36 7.29
CA PRO A 64 -10.08 -0.40 7.34
C PRO A 64 -11.39 -1.00 7.86
N LEU A 65 -11.59 -2.32 7.75
CA LEU A 65 -12.80 -3.00 8.22
C LEU A 65 -12.77 -3.21 9.73
N SER A 66 -11.59 -3.37 10.34
CA SER A 66 -11.45 -3.52 11.80
C SER A 66 -11.50 -2.18 12.54
N ALA A 67 -11.21 -1.07 11.88
CA ALA A 67 -11.25 0.28 12.44
C ALA A 67 -11.82 1.30 11.42
N PRO A 68 -13.11 1.20 11.08
CA PRO A 68 -13.72 2.08 10.09
C PRO A 68 -13.80 3.52 10.61
N PRO A 69 -13.63 4.54 9.74
CA PRO A 69 -13.73 5.94 10.13
C PRO A 69 -15.18 6.41 10.37
N PHE A 70 -16.15 5.49 10.29
CA PHE A 70 -17.58 5.74 10.45
C PHE A 70 -18.24 4.57 11.20
N PRO A 71 -19.38 4.79 11.87
CA PRO A 71 -20.12 3.73 12.56
C PRO A 71 -20.77 2.79 11.54
N LEU A 72 -20.43 1.49 11.57
CA LEU A 72 -21.00 0.48 10.66
C LEU A 72 -22.45 0.13 10.99
N ASP A 73 -22.84 0.28 12.26
CA ASP A 73 -24.18 0.04 12.79
C ASP A 73 -25.24 0.96 12.17
N ARG A 74 -24.84 2.14 11.67
CA ARG A 74 -25.75 3.14 11.10
C ARG A 74 -26.11 2.94 9.63
N TRP A 75 -25.61 1.87 9.00
CA TRP A 75 -25.87 1.56 7.58
C TRP A 75 -26.92 0.46 7.36
N ALA A 76 -27.45 -0.15 8.42
CA ALA A 76 -28.51 -1.15 8.31
C ALA A 76 -29.91 -0.52 8.05
N GLU A 77 -30.03 0.81 8.05
CA GLU A 77 -31.30 1.56 7.94
C GLU A 77 -31.46 2.33 6.62
N MET A 78 -30.53 2.18 5.68
CA MET A 78 -30.63 2.69 4.30
C MET A 78 -31.03 1.58 3.33
#